data_AF-A0A494W7B2-F1
#
_entry.id   AF-A0A494W7B2-F1
#
_cell.length_a   1.000
_cell.length_b   1.000
_cell.length_c   1.000
_cell.angle_alpha   90.00
_cell.angle_beta   90.00
_cell.angle_gamma   90.00
#
_symmetry.space_group_name_H-M   'P 1'
#
loop_
_entity.id
_entity.type
_entity.pdbx_description
1 polymer ?
#
loop_
_entity_poly.entity_id
_entity_poly.type
_entity_poly.pdbx_seq_one_letter_code
_entity_poly.pdbx_strand_id
1 'polypeptide(L)'
;MTPSIDVYAREVVMARVNHLVRRKQNEIERIARIIRACFEPEKVQAPQPGQIKRIILIGPYARRSWYEDRQTIQFSDYEFWIVVNHPAFQDERCWQRVRAVIDSELGNRCAVDIDILAKADIRIARIERDTFILDRIEAGITLYRASRDAPLNDRECR
;
A
#
# COMPACT_ATOMS: atom_id res chain seq x y z
N MET A 1 -23.84 20.80 9.53
CA MET A 1 -23.15 19.50 9.33
C MET A 1 -22.13 19.70 8.24
N THR A 2 -20.87 19.95 8.62
CA THR A 2 -19.74 19.96 7.69
C THR A 2 -19.61 18.53 7.15
N PRO A 3 -19.57 18.30 5.83
CA PRO A 3 -19.31 16.96 5.33
C PRO A 3 -17.96 16.55 5.89
N SER A 4 -17.90 15.38 6.54
CA SER A 4 -16.65 14.76 6.94
C SER A 4 -15.81 14.64 5.67
N ILE A 5 -14.80 15.50 5.53
CA ILE A 5 -13.83 15.39 4.45
C ILE A 5 -13.00 14.18 4.84
N ASP A 6 -13.47 12.99 4.43
CA ASP A 6 -12.69 11.77 4.47
C ASP A 6 -11.45 12.00 3.59
N VAL A 7 -10.33 12.31 4.22
CA VAL A 7 -9.09 12.64 3.49
C VAL A 7 -8.51 11.41 2.75
N TYR A 8 -9.07 10.21 2.96
CA TYR A 8 -8.92 9.07 2.05
C TYR A 8 -10.11 8.99 1.08
N ALA A 9 -10.22 9.95 0.17
CA ALA A 9 -11.13 9.83 -0.96
C ALA A 9 -10.43 9.07 -2.10
N ARG A 10 -11.15 8.22 -2.83
CA ARG A 10 -10.66 7.54 -4.03
C ARG A 10 -9.93 8.51 -4.96
N GLU A 11 -10.49 9.70 -5.12
CA GLU A 11 -9.99 10.79 -5.95
C GLU A 11 -8.62 11.29 -5.48
N VAL A 12 -8.36 11.31 -4.17
CA VAL A 12 -7.07 11.72 -3.60
C VAL A 12 -5.98 10.71 -3.95
N VAL A 13 -6.28 9.41 -3.81
CA VAL A 13 -5.33 8.35 -4.19
C VAL A 13 -5.06 8.41 -5.70
N MET A 14 -6.10 8.52 -6.52
CA MET A 14 -5.97 8.63 -7.97
C MET A 14 -5.20 9.90 -8.40
N ALA A 15 -5.39 11.02 -7.70
CA ALA A 15 -4.64 12.26 -7.95
C ALA A 15 -3.15 12.11 -7.66
N ARG A 16 -2.77 11.33 -6.63
CA ARG A 16 -1.37 11.04 -6.28
C ARG A 16 -0.65 10.25 -7.38
N VAL A 17 -1.38 9.48 -8.18
CA VAL A 17 -0.85 8.70 -9.32
C VAL A 17 -1.39 9.18 -10.68
N ASN A 18 -1.68 10.48 -10.79
CA ASN A 18 -2.31 11.06 -11.99
C ASN A 18 -1.50 10.93 -13.29
N HIS A 19 -0.21 10.59 -13.17
CA HIS A 19 0.68 10.32 -14.29
C HIS A 19 0.43 8.99 -14.99
N LEU A 20 -0.30 8.09 -14.33
CA LEU A 20 -0.68 6.81 -14.91
C LEU A 20 -1.99 6.93 -15.67
N VAL A 21 -2.25 6.01 -16.59
CA VAL A 21 -3.56 5.93 -17.27
C VAL A 21 -4.67 5.54 -16.27
N ARG A 22 -5.91 5.94 -16.54
CA ARG A 22 -7.07 5.73 -15.63
C ARG A 22 -7.22 4.30 -15.13
N ARG A 23 -6.99 3.28 -15.98
CA ARG A 23 -7.04 1.86 -15.60
C ARG A 23 -6.09 1.57 -14.42
N LYS A 24 -4.82 1.96 -14.54
CA LYS A 24 -3.78 1.73 -13.53
C LYS A 24 -4.02 2.52 -12.25
N GLN A 25 -4.52 3.76 -12.37
CA GLN A 25 -4.94 4.55 -11.22
C GLN A 25 -6.01 3.81 -10.40
N ASN A 26 -7.01 3.22 -11.07
CA ASN A 26 -8.06 2.44 -10.41
C ASN A 26 -7.53 1.15 -9.78
N GLU A 27 -6.60 0.45 -10.44
CA GLU A 27 -5.98 -0.76 -9.89
C GLU A 27 -5.20 -0.44 -8.61
N ILE A 28 -4.33 0.57 -8.64
CA ILE A 28 -3.54 1.00 -7.48
C ILE A 28 -4.44 1.45 -6.32
N GLU A 29 -5.49 2.20 -6.62
CA GLU A 29 -6.45 2.64 -5.62
C GLU A 29 -7.22 1.46 -5.02
N ARG A 30 -7.63 0.48 -5.83
CA ARG A 30 -8.30 -0.73 -5.36
C ARG A 30 -7.37 -1.56 -4.47
N ILE A 31 -6.12 -1.77 -4.87
CA ILE A 31 -5.13 -2.50 -4.06
C ILE A 31 -4.91 -1.79 -2.71
N ALA A 32 -4.70 -0.48 -2.72
CA ALA A 32 -4.54 0.30 -1.49
C ALA A 32 -5.79 0.20 -0.59
N ARG A 33 -7.00 0.18 -1.16
CA ARG A 33 -8.24 -0.06 -0.39
C ARG A 33 -8.27 -1.47 0.22
N ILE A 34 -7.98 -2.51 -0.56
CA ILE A 34 -7.96 -3.91 -0.09
C ILE A 34 -6.95 -4.07 1.05
N ILE A 35 -5.74 -3.53 0.90
CA ILE A 35 -4.70 -3.56 1.93
C ILE A 35 -5.23 -3.02 3.27
N ARG A 36 -5.98 -1.91 3.24
CA ARG A 36 -6.52 -1.29 4.44
C ARG A 36 -7.71 -2.06 5.01
N ALA A 37 -8.58 -2.58 4.14
CA ALA A 37 -9.83 -3.24 4.55
C ALA A 37 -9.61 -4.67 5.05
N CYS A 38 -8.61 -5.37 4.50
CA CYS A 38 -8.37 -6.79 4.75
C CYS A 38 -7.17 -7.05 5.67
N PHE A 39 -6.57 -6.01 6.25
CA PHE A 39 -5.52 -6.15 7.27
C PHE A 39 -6.14 -6.66 8.58
N GLU A 40 -5.68 -7.82 9.06
CA GLU A 40 -6.22 -8.54 10.22
C GLU A 40 -5.21 -8.58 11.38
N PRO A 41 -4.96 -7.45 12.08
CA PRO A 41 -3.97 -7.38 13.16
C PRO A 41 -4.29 -8.27 14.36
N GLU A 42 -5.55 -8.65 14.55
CA GLU A 42 -6.01 -9.51 15.64
C GLU A 42 -5.52 -10.96 15.53
N LYS A 43 -4.97 -11.37 14.38
CA LYS A 43 -4.39 -12.71 14.15
C LYS A 43 -3.10 -12.95 14.94
N VAL A 44 -2.51 -11.89 15.51
CA VAL A 44 -1.27 -11.96 16.28
C VAL A 44 -1.40 -11.24 17.61
N GLN A 45 -0.72 -11.76 18.63
CA GLN A 45 -0.63 -11.08 19.91
C GLN A 45 0.48 -10.02 19.87
N ALA A 46 0.12 -8.79 20.21
CA ALA A 46 1.04 -7.65 20.19
C ALA A 46 0.79 -6.73 21.39
N PRO A 47 1.79 -5.95 21.84
CA PRO A 47 1.65 -5.06 23.00
C PRO A 47 0.73 -3.85 22.74
N GLN A 48 0.33 -3.62 21.48
CA GLN A 48 -0.53 -2.51 21.08
C GLN A 48 -1.37 -2.92 19.86
N PRO A 49 -2.56 -2.32 19.64
CA PRO A 49 -3.37 -2.58 18.45
C PRO A 49 -2.60 -2.31 17.14
N GLY A 50 -2.79 -3.18 16.15
CA GLY A 50 -2.13 -3.05 14.87
C GLY A 50 -2.69 -1.92 14.03
N GLN A 51 -1.79 -1.13 13.45
CA GLN A 51 -2.15 0.01 12.62
C GLN A 51 -1.21 0.13 11.43
N ILE A 52 -1.78 0.18 10.24
CA ILE A 52 -1.10 0.67 9.05
C ILE A 52 -0.81 2.16 9.25
N LYS A 53 0.47 2.54 9.20
CA LYS A 53 0.92 3.93 9.28
C LYS A 53 1.09 4.55 7.90
N ARG A 54 1.58 3.79 6.92
CA ARG A 54 1.71 4.24 5.52
C ARG A 54 1.48 3.11 4.54
N ILE A 55 0.97 3.46 3.36
CA ILE A 55 1.03 2.62 2.15
C ILE A 55 1.74 3.46 1.10
N ILE A 56 2.79 2.90 0.50
CA ILE A 56 3.66 3.60 -0.44
C ILE A 56 3.75 2.74 -1.70
N LEU A 57 3.45 3.34 -2.86
CA LEU A 57 3.75 2.75 -4.16
C LEU A 57 5.24 2.92 -4.44
N ILE A 58 5.92 1.82 -4.75
CA ILE A 58 7.34 1.78 -5.05
C ILE A 58 7.54 1.39 -6.53
N GLY A 59 8.79 1.45 -6.97
CA GLY A 59 9.19 0.83 -8.22
C GLY A 59 8.73 1.60 -9.47
N PRO A 60 8.64 0.90 -10.61
CA PRO A 60 8.47 1.54 -11.92
C PRO A 60 7.19 2.37 -12.06
N TYR A 61 6.11 1.96 -11.38
CA TYR A 61 4.84 2.68 -11.40
C TYR A 61 4.87 4.00 -10.63
N ALA A 62 5.69 4.10 -9.58
CA ALA A 62 5.94 5.37 -8.91
C ALA A 62 6.83 6.31 -9.76
N ARG A 63 7.79 5.74 -10.50
CA ARG A 63 8.88 6.49 -11.18
C ARG A 63 8.67 6.75 -12.68
N ARG A 64 7.47 6.49 -13.23
CA ARG A 64 7.16 6.62 -14.68
C ARG A 64 8.05 5.76 -15.59
N SER A 65 8.69 4.73 -15.07
CA SER A 65 9.58 3.83 -15.79
C SER A 65 8.98 2.43 -15.96
N TRP A 66 7.68 2.28 -15.73
CA TRP A 66 6.96 1.02 -15.89
C TRP A 66 6.84 0.62 -17.35
N TYR A 67 6.78 -0.69 -17.60
CA TYR A 67 6.54 -1.24 -18.93
C TYR A 67 5.38 -2.24 -18.89
N GLU A 68 4.72 -2.39 -20.03
CA GLU A 68 3.66 -3.37 -20.26
C GLU A 68 3.74 -3.79 -21.72
N ASP A 69 4.22 -5.01 -21.96
CA ASP A 69 4.29 -5.62 -23.27
C ASP A 69 3.07 -6.53 -23.48
N ARG A 70 2.20 -6.12 -24.39
CA ARG A 70 0.97 -6.84 -24.71
C ARG A 70 1.20 -8.12 -25.53
N GLN A 71 2.36 -8.26 -26.17
CA GLN A 71 2.69 -9.44 -26.97
C GLN A 71 3.28 -10.56 -26.11
N THR A 72 4.15 -10.20 -25.16
CA THR A 72 4.83 -11.17 -24.29
C THR A 72 4.13 -11.40 -22.95
N ILE A 73 3.08 -10.62 -22.64
CA ILE A 73 2.35 -10.63 -21.36
C ILE A 73 3.28 -10.27 -20.18
N GLN A 74 4.45 -9.69 -20.46
CA GLN A 74 5.35 -9.18 -19.44
C GLN A 74 4.97 -7.76 -19.07
N PHE A 75 4.77 -7.52 -17.78
CA PHE A 75 4.52 -6.20 -17.23
C PHE A 75 5.28 -6.06 -15.91
N SER A 76 5.62 -4.82 -15.56
CA SER A 76 6.13 -4.54 -14.23
C SER A 76 5.08 -4.87 -13.17
N ASP A 77 5.52 -5.33 -12.01
CA ASP A 77 4.66 -5.57 -10.84
C ASP A 77 4.29 -4.25 -10.16
N TYR A 78 3.11 -4.20 -9.57
CA TYR A 78 2.76 -3.13 -8.64
C TYR A 78 3.37 -3.43 -7.27
N GLU A 79 4.45 -2.73 -6.93
CA GLU A 79 5.15 -2.91 -5.66
C GLU A 79 4.61 -1.94 -4.59
N PHE A 80 4.19 -2.48 -3.45
CA PHE A 80 3.68 -1.71 -2.32
C PHE A 80 4.51 -1.98 -1.06
N TRP A 81 5.01 -0.90 -0.46
CA TRP A 81 5.61 -0.95 0.87
C TRP A 81 4.62 -0.44 1.90
N ILE A 82 4.31 -1.28 2.88
CA ILE A 82 3.36 -0.98 3.95
C ILE A 82 4.14 -0.78 5.24
N VAL A 83 3.99 0.40 5.85
CA VAL A 83 4.63 0.69 7.14
C VAL A 83 3.63 0.45 8.27
N VAL A 84 3.91 -0.49 9.16
CA VAL A 84 3.12 -0.79 10.37
C VAL A 84 3.72 -0.19 11.63
N ASN A 85 2.90 -0.08 12.68
CA ASN A 85 3.31 0.52 13.95
C ASN A 85 4.21 -0.36 14.82
N HIS A 86 4.20 -1.68 14.62
CA HIS A 86 4.96 -2.63 15.43
C HIS A 86 5.48 -3.81 14.59
N PRO A 87 6.69 -4.34 14.86
CA PRO A 87 7.25 -5.50 14.11
C PRO A 87 6.39 -6.75 14.13
N ALA A 88 5.62 -6.98 15.21
CA ALA A 88 4.68 -8.12 15.29
C ALA A 88 3.68 -8.18 14.12
N PHE A 89 3.34 -7.04 13.50
CA PHE A 89 2.41 -6.98 12.36
C PHE A 89 3.10 -7.20 11.00
N GLN A 90 4.36 -7.59 10.98
CA GLN A 90 5.02 -8.14 9.78
C GLN A 90 4.70 -9.63 9.59
N ASP A 91 4.11 -10.28 10.59
CA ASP A 91 3.70 -11.68 10.50
C ASP A 91 2.66 -11.86 9.38
N GLU A 92 2.92 -12.85 8.51
CA GLU A 92 2.12 -13.13 7.32
C GLU A 92 0.65 -13.38 7.64
N ARG A 93 0.33 -13.90 8.84
CA ARG A 93 -1.05 -14.14 9.28
C ARG A 93 -1.92 -12.88 9.24
N CYS A 94 -1.34 -11.69 9.40
CA CYS A 94 -2.08 -10.42 9.31
C CYS A 94 -2.48 -10.03 7.87
N TRP A 95 -1.85 -10.66 6.87
CA TRP A 95 -1.86 -10.23 5.47
C TRP A 95 -2.36 -11.30 4.49
N GLN A 96 -2.54 -12.55 4.95
CA GLN A 96 -3.08 -13.64 4.13
C GLN A 96 -4.38 -13.24 3.41
N ARG A 97 -5.30 -12.58 4.12
CA ARG A 97 -6.57 -12.12 3.53
C ARG A 97 -6.35 -11.02 2.49
N VAL A 98 -5.44 -10.07 2.73
CA VAL A 98 -5.07 -9.04 1.76
C VAL A 98 -4.60 -9.68 0.45
N ARG A 99 -3.65 -10.63 0.54
CA ARG A 99 -3.13 -11.32 -0.64
C ARG A 99 -4.19 -12.14 -1.36
N ALA A 100 -5.02 -12.88 -0.63
CA ALA A 100 -6.10 -13.68 -1.22
C ALA A 100 -7.13 -12.82 -1.98
N VAL A 101 -7.52 -11.67 -1.43
CA VAL A 101 -8.48 -10.76 -2.08
C VAL A 101 -7.84 -10.08 -3.30
N ILE A 102 -6.57 -9.68 -3.22
CA ILE A 102 -5.84 -9.13 -4.38
C ILE A 102 -5.74 -10.17 -5.50
N ASP A 103 -5.33 -11.40 -5.19
CA ASP A 103 -5.20 -12.47 -6.18
C ASP A 103 -6.56 -12.77 -6.84
N SER A 104 -7.61 -12.90 -6.03
CA SER A 104 -8.96 -13.17 -6.53
C SER A 104 -9.52 -12.04 -7.41
N GLU A 105 -9.27 -10.77 -7.09
CA GLU A 105 -9.83 -9.65 -7.83
C GLU A 105 -8.94 -9.18 -9.00
N LEU A 106 -7.63 -9.29 -8.87
CA LEU A 106 -6.65 -8.62 -9.73
C LEU A 106 -5.58 -9.55 -10.29
N GLY A 107 -5.47 -10.82 -9.84
CA GLY A 107 -4.41 -11.74 -10.26
C GLY A 107 -4.32 -11.96 -11.77
N ASN A 108 -5.47 -11.92 -12.47
CA ASN A 108 -5.53 -12.04 -13.94
C ASN A 108 -5.23 -10.71 -14.68
N ARG A 109 -5.07 -9.60 -13.97
CA ARG A 109 -4.94 -8.24 -14.54
C ARG A 109 -3.56 -7.62 -14.29
N CYS A 110 -2.97 -7.90 -13.13
CA CYS A 110 -1.68 -7.37 -12.75
C CYS A 110 -1.04 -8.20 -11.64
N ALA A 111 0.28 -8.25 -11.63
CA ALA A 111 1.07 -8.78 -10.53
C ALA A 111 1.24 -7.68 -9.47
N VAL A 112 1.21 -8.10 -8.20
CA VAL A 112 1.27 -7.21 -7.05
C VAL A 112 2.25 -7.80 -6.06
N ASP A 113 3.23 -6.99 -5.65
CA ASP A 113 4.19 -7.34 -4.61
C ASP A 113 3.98 -6.46 -3.37
N ILE A 114 4.07 -7.06 -2.19
CA ILE A 114 3.78 -6.39 -0.91
C ILE A 114 4.86 -6.72 0.11
N ASP A 115 5.61 -5.70 0.50
CA ASP A 115 6.58 -5.72 1.60
C ASP A 115 6.05 -4.98 2.83
N ILE A 116 6.28 -5.57 4.01
CA ILE A 116 5.84 -5.00 5.29
C ILE A 116 7.04 -4.54 6.10
N LEU A 117 7.08 -3.25 6.42
CA LEU A 117 8.10 -2.62 7.25
C LEU A 117 7.51 -2.13 8.56
N ALA A 118 8.19 -2.35 9.67
CA ALA A 118 7.83 -1.74 10.93
C ALA A 118 8.36 -0.30 11.01
N LYS A 119 7.73 0.53 11.84
CA LYS A 119 8.24 1.86 12.17
C LYS A 119 9.65 1.82 12.77
N ALA A 120 10.02 0.70 13.40
CA ALA A 120 11.37 0.46 13.91
C ALA A 120 12.38 0.32 12.77
N ASP A 121 12.06 -0.42 11.71
CA ASP A 121 12.94 -0.63 10.55
C ASP A 121 13.28 0.68 9.87
N ILE A 122 12.29 1.57 9.69
CA ILE A 122 12.52 2.91 9.12
C ILE A 122 13.47 3.75 10.00
N ARG A 123 13.41 3.55 11.32
CA ARG A 123 14.31 4.26 12.25
C ARG A 123 15.72 3.67 12.19
N ILE A 124 15.86 2.34 12.08
CA ILE A 124 17.14 1.67 11.92
C ILE A 124 17.79 2.11 10.60
N ALA A 125 17.05 2.05 9.49
CA ALA A 125 17.52 2.51 8.18
C ALA A 125 18.04 3.95 8.22
N ARG A 126 17.40 4.84 9.00
CA ARG A 126 17.88 6.22 9.20
C ARG A 126 19.18 6.32 9.98
N ILE A 127 19.33 5.51 11.03
CA ILE A 127 20.55 5.47 11.86
C ILE A 127 21.72 4.94 11.03
N GLU A 128 21.48 3.87 10.28
CA GLU A 128 22.48 3.17 9.48
C GLU A 128 22.75 3.85 8.13
N ARG A 129 21.95 4.86 7.75
CA ARG A 129 21.96 5.51 6.43
C ARG A 129 21.79 4.49 5.30
N ASP A 130 20.88 3.54 5.51
CA ASP A 130 20.54 2.52 4.51
C ASP A 130 19.81 3.17 3.33
N THR A 131 20.55 3.41 2.25
CA THR A 131 20.05 4.01 1.02
C THR A 131 19.06 3.12 0.29
N PHE A 132 19.10 1.79 0.47
CA PHE A 132 18.16 0.88 -0.18
C PHE A 132 16.73 1.19 0.28
N ILE A 133 16.51 1.31 1.60
CA ILE A 133 15.19 1.62 2.16
C ILE A 133 14.84 3.09 1.95
N LEU A 134 15.77 3.99 2.25
CA LEU A 134 15.49 5.43 2.29
C LEU A 134 15.21 6.00 0.89
N ASP A 135 16.02 5.66 -0.11
CA ASP A 135 15.87 6.20 -1.46
C ASP A 135 14.62 5.63 -2.16
N ARG A 136 14.25 4.38 -1.84
CA ARG A 136 12.99 3.78 -2.34
C ARG A 136 11.77 4.48 -1.76
N ILE A 137 11.76 4.73 -0.45
CA ILE A 137 10.68 5.47 0.21
C ILE A 137 10.59 6.91 -0.28
N GLU A 138 11.73 7.58 -0.48
CA GLU A 138 11.78 8.96 -0.98
C GLU A 138 11.25 9.08 -2.41
N ALA A 139 11.66 8.16 -3.29
CA ALA A 139 11.19 8.14 -4.66
C ALA A 139 9.79 7.50 -4.83
N GLY A 140 9.22 6.95 -3.77
CA GLY A 140 7.90 6.34 -3.76
C GLY A 140 6.77 7.35 -3.64
N ILE A 141 5.55 6.92 -4.00
CA ILE A 141 4.34 7.74 -3.86
C ILE A 141 3.55 7.27 -2.65
N THR A 142 3.43 8.10 -1.61
CA THR A 142 2.62 7.76 -0.42
C THR A 142 1.14 7.79 -0.77
N LEU A 143 0.49 6.62 -0.84
CA LEU A 143 -0.93 6.46 -1.14
C LEU A 143 -1.83 6.58 0.08
N TYR A 144 -1.32 6.24 1.26
CA TYR A 144 -2.01 6.41 2.53
C TYR A 144 -1.02 6.83 3.63
N ARG A 145 -1.44 7.73 4.51
CA ARG A 145 -0.72 8.10 5.75
C ARG A 145 -1.73 8.32 6.87
N ALA A 146 -1.69 7.47 7.90
CA ALA A 146 -2.63 7.50 9.02
C ALA A 146 -2.67 8.82 9.83
N SER A 147 -1.61 9.65 9.73
CA SER A 147 -1.57 10.95 10.39
C SER A 147 -2.23 12.08 9.57
N ARG A 148 -2.73 11.79 8.37
CA ARG A 148 -3.30 12.78 7.44
C ARG A 148 -4.58 12.30 6.79
N ASP A 149 -4.63 11.02 6.44
CA ASP A 149 -5.73 10.41 5.73
C ASP A 149 -6.69 9.75 6.74
N ALA A 150 -7.99 9.88 6.51
CA ALA A 150 -9.01 9.33 7.39
C ALA A 150 -9.02 7.78 7.38
N PRO A 151 -9.44 7.12 8.49
CA PRO A 151 -9.60 5.66 8.51
C PRO A 151 -10.62 5.19 7.46
N LEU A 152 -10.56 3.92 7.05
CA LEU A 152 -11.62 3.38 6.20
C LEU A 152 -12.93 3.36 7.00
N ASN A 153 -14.01 3.83 6.41
CA ASN A 153 -15.33 3.68 7.00
C ASN A 153 -15.79 2.23 6.87
N ASP A 154 -16.53 1.71 7.85
CA ASP A 154 -17.06 0.33 7.85
C ASP A 154 -17.90 -0.02 6.61
N ARG A 155 -18.47 1.00 5.94
CA ARG A 155 -19.27 0.85 4.71
C ARG A 155 -18.42 0.53 3.47
N GLU A 156 -17.15 0.89 3.47
CA GLU A 156 -16.21 0.67 2.37
C GLU A 156 -15.45 -0.65 2.49
N CYS A 157 -15.71 -1.39 3.57
CA CYS A 157 -15.14 -2.71 3.85
C CYS A 157 -15.86 -3.85 3.09
N ARG A 158 -16.87 -3.52 2.26
CA ARG A 158 -17.63 -4.47 1.42
C ARG A 158 -17.13 -4.50 -0.02
#